data_AF-W1UL10-F1
#
_entry.id   AF-W1UL10-F1
#
_cell.length_a   1.000
_cell.length_b   1.000
_cell.length_c   1.000
_cell.angle_alpha   90.00
_cell.angle_beta   90.00
_cell.angle_gamma   90.00
#
_symmetry.space_group_name_H-M   'P 1'
#
loop_
_entity.id
_entity.type
_entity.pdbx_description
1 polymer ?
#
loop_
_entity_poly.entity_id
_entity_poly.type
_entity_poly.pdbx_seq_one_letter_code
_entity_poly.pdbx_strand_id
1 'polypeptide(L)'
;QAWLTDSALFLPVQSGGANPIFRKTVPFTGPFSFVGHKGNADNYKYVELQKEPVTAKQYQELYEKWLKEKAESNKKAQEDLANHIQ
;
A
#
# COMPACT_ATOMS: atom_id res chain seq x y z
N GLN A 1 13.41 -10.02 36.53
CA GLN A 1 12.64 -10.95 35.69
C GLN A 1 12.64 -10.41 34.26
N ALA A 2 13.45 -10.99 33.37
CA ALA A 2 13.50 -10.70 31.93
C ALA A 2 13.60 -12.02 31.13
N TRP A 3 13.13 -13.12 31.72
CA TRP A 3 13.19 -14.48 31.19
C TRP A 3 11.81 -15.00 30.76
N LEU A 4 10.76 -14.16 30.78
CA LEU A 4 9.40 -14.55 30.38
C LEU A 4 8.92 -13.87 29.09
N THR A 5 9.73 -12.97 28.51
CA THR A 5 9.47 -12.36 27.20
C THR A 5 10.46 -12.95 26.23
N ASP A 6 10.02 -13.96 25.48
CA ASP A 6 10.75 -14.55 24.37
C ASP A 6 10.81 -13.54 23.21
N SER A 7 11.64 -12.52 23.36
CA SER A 7 11.89 -11.53 22.32
C SER A 7 12.97 -12.07 21.38
N ALA A 8 12.56 -12.80 20.35
CA ALA A 8 13.46 -13.27 19.30
C ALA A 8 13.86 -12.11 18.37
N LEU A 9 15.16 -11.93 18.16
CA LEU A 9 15.68 -11.01 17.14
C LEU A 9 15.63 -11.70 15.77
N PHE A 10 14.69 -11.29 14.93
CA PHE A 10 14.59 -11.78 13.56
C PHE A 10 15.54 -11.00 12.64
N LEU A 11 16.61 -11.66 12.17
CA LEU A 11 17.51 -11.11 11.15
C LEU A 11 17.17 -11.74 9.79
N PRO A 12 16.50 -11.01 8.88
CA PRO A 12 16.19 -11.55 7.56
C PRO A 12 17.48 -11.76 6.76
N VAL A 13 17.83 -13.02 6.50
CA VAL A 13 19.02 -13.41 5.71
C VAL A 13 18.82 -13.22 4.20
N GLN A 14 17.58 -13.08 3.75
CA GLN A 14 17.23 -12.85 2.36
C GLN A 14 16.26 -11.68 2.26
N SER A 15 16.69 -10.62 1.60
CA SER A 15 15.78 -9.59 1.08
C SER A 15 15.39 -10.01 -0.33
N GLY A 16 14.08 -9.99 -0.65
CA GLY A 16 13.58 -10.24 -2.00
C GLY A 16 14.06 -9.22 -3.06
N GLY A 17 14.88 -8.24 -2.66
CA GLY A 17 15.46 -7.23 -3.52
C GLY A 17 14.44 -6.22 -4.04
N ALA A 18 14.90 -5.00 -4.33
CA ALA A 18 14.15 -4.06 -5.14
C ALA A 18 14.30 -4.46 -6.62
N ASN A 19 13.61 -5.52 -7.04
CA ASN A 19 13.57 -5.87 -8.46
C ASN A 19 12.88 -4.72 -9.20
N PRO A 20 13.50 -4.12 -10.24
CA PRO A 20 12.83 -3.12 -11.05
C PRO A 20 11.67 -3.78 -11.78
N ILE A 21 10.44 -3.50 -11.35
CA ILE A 21 9.23 -4.02 -11.99
C ILE A 21 8.78 -3.01 -13.04
N PHE A 22 8.84 -3.40 -14.31
CA PHE A 22 8.13 -2.67 -15.37
C PHE A 22 6.63 -2.98 -15.25
N ARG A 23 5.87 -2.01 -14.75
CA ARG A 23 4.41 -2.12 -14.66
C ARG A 23 3.75 -1.39 -15.82
N LYS A 24 2.82 -2.07 -16.49
CA LYS A 24 1.85 -1.47 -17.43
C LYS A 24 0.55 -1.07 -16.74
N THR A 25 0.51 -1.09 -15.41
CA THR A 25 -0.66 -0.73 -14.60
C THR A 25 -0.52 0.70 -14.11
N VAL A 26 -1.63 1.45 -14.06
CA VAL A 26 -1.65 2.80 -13.50
C VAL A 26 -1.29 2.73 -12.00
N PRO A 27 -0.29 3.52 -11.54
CA PRO A 27 0.07 3.57 -10.13
C PRO A 27 -1.13 3.88 -9.22
N PHE A 28 -1.13 3.32 -8.01
CA PHE A 28 -2.12 3.59 -6.96
C PHE A 28 -3.58 3.16 -7.23
N THR A 29 -3.85 2.46 -8.33
CA THR A 29 -5.21 1.96 -8.65
C THR A 29 -5.52 0.58 -8.05
N GLY A 30 -4.48 -0.25 -7.90
CA GLY A 30 -4.63 -1.60 -7.36
C GLY A 30 -4.92 -1.64 -5.85
N PRO A 31 -5.62 -2.68 -5.37
CA PRO A 31 -5.93 -2.84 -3.96
C PRO A 31 -4.64 -3.13 -3.17
N PHE A 32 -4.46 -2.42 -2.06
CA PHE A 32 -3.36 -2.63 -1.13
C PHE A 32 -3.89 -3.11 0.22
N SER A 33 -3.34 -4.20 0.75
CA SER A 33 -3.63 -4.68 2.09
C SER A 33 -2.40 -5.34 2.70
N PHE A 34 -2.14 -5.05 3.97
CA PHE A 34 -1.09 -5.73 4.76
C PHE A 34 -1.49 -7.14 5.19
N VAL A 35 -2.79 -7.42 5.24
CA VAL A 35 -3.34 -8.70 5.71
C VAL A 35 -4.45 -9.22 4.80
N GLY A 36 -4.52 -10.54 4.65
CA GLY A 36 -5.56 -11.23 3.89
C GLY A 36 -5.33 -11.29 2.38
N HIS A 37 -6.03 -12.22 1.73
CA HIS A 37 -5.88 -12.52 0.30
C HIS A 37 -6.21 -11.34 -0.64
N LYS A 38 -6.95 -10.33 -0.16
CA LYS A 38 -7.38 -9.16 -0.96
C LYS A 38 -6.25 -8.21 -1.37
N GLY A 39 -5.05 -8.34 -0.78
CA GLY A 39 -3.85 -7.59 -1.15
C GLY A 39 -2.85 -8.37 -2.02
N ASN A 40 -3.16 -9.62 -2.38
CA ASN A 40 -2.26 -10.43 -3.20
C ASN A 40 -2.17 -9.91 -4.63
N ALA A 41 -1.02 -10.16 -5.27
CA ALA A 41 -0.72 -9.77 -6.65
C ALA A 41 -1.70 -10.33 -7.69
N ASP A 42 -2.47 -11.37 -7.33
CA ASP A 42 -3.49 -12.00 -8.18
C ASP A 42 -4.84 -11.27 -8.16
N ASN A 43 -4.97 -10.16 -7.41
CA ASN A 43 -6.18 -9.35 -7.40
C ASN A 43 -6.12 -8.26 -8.47
N TYR A 44 -6.85 -8.47 -9.57
CA TYR A 44 -6.96 -7.51 -10.67
C TYR A 44 -8.09 -6.49 -10.50
N LYS A 45 -8.85 -6.57 -9.40
CA LYS A 45 -9.97 -5.66 -9.15
C LYS A 45 -9.44 -4.22 -9.00
N TYR A 46 -10.02 -3.26 -9.72
CA TYR A 46 -9.60 -1.84 -9.77
C TYR A 46 -8.23 -1.57 -10.40
N VAL A 47 -7.55 -2.57 -10.95
CA VAL A 47 -6.29 -2.35 -11.65
C VAL A 47 -6.58 -1.78 -13.04
N GLU A 48 -6.14 -0.54 -13.29
CA GLU A 48 -6.22 0.07 -14.61
C GLU A 48 -4.96 -0.23 -15.42
N LEU A 49 -5.13 -0.63 -16.69
CA LEU A 49 -4.03 -0.92 -17.61
C LEU A 49 -3.73 0.28 -18.52
N GLN A 50 -2.46 0.64 -18.62
CA GLN A 50 -1.96 1.69 -19.50
C GLN A 50 -1.31 1.06 -20.75
N LYS A 51 -1.50 1.70 -21.92
CA LYS A 51 -0.89 1.28 -23.19
C LYS A 51 0.62 1.59 -23.24
N GLU A 52 1.00 2.75 -22.70
CA GLU A 52 2.37 3.26 -22.63
C GLU A 52 2.98 3.06 -21.23
N PRO A 53 4.31 2.97 -21.10
CA PRO A 53 4.97 2.90 -19.80
C PRO A 53 4.76 4.19 -19.00
N VAL A 54 4.60 4.04 -17.68
CA VAL A 54 4.46 5.17 -16.75
C VAL A 54 5.73 6.00 -16.77
N THR A 55 5.60 7.30 -17.06
CA THR A 55 6.73 8.24 -16.96
C THR A 55 6.91 8.73 -15.53
N ALA A 56 8.14 9.14 -15.17
CA ALA A 56 8.43 9.66 -13.83
C ALA A 56 7.55 10.86 -13.44
N LYS A 57 7.23 11.73 -14.41
CA LYS A 57 6.34 12.88 -14.19
C LYS A 57 4.91 12.44 -13.85
N GLN A 58 4.35 11.53 -14.64
CA GLN A 58 3.01 10.97 -14.39
C GLN A 58 2.94 10.25 -13.04
N TYR A 59 3.99 9.53 -12.65
CA TYR A 59 4.06 8.90 -11.34
C TYR A 59 4.00 9.93 -10.21
N GLN A 60 4.76 11.02 -10.31
CA GLN A 60 4.81 12.06 -9.28
C GLN A 60 3.44 12.76 -9.12
N GLU A 61 2.79 13.09 -10.24
CA GLU A 61 1.45 13.69 -10.22
C GLU A 61 0.40 12.78 -9.58
N LEU A 62 0.41 11.49 -9.95
CA LEU A 62 -0.49 10.49 -9.35
C LEU A 62 -0.18 10.26 -7.87
N TYR A 63 1.09 10.32 -7.47
CA TYR A 63 1.50 10.19 -6.08
C TYR A 63 1.00 11.36 -5.22
N GLU A 64 1.14 12.59 -5.71
CA GLU A 64 0.62 13.78 -5.00
C GLU A 64 -0.90 13.75 -4.88
N LYS A 65 -1.60 13.32 -5.93
CA LYS A 65 -3.05 13.11 -5.88
C LYS A 65 -3.42 12.05 -4.85
N TRP A 66 -2.74 10.90 -4.87
CA TRP A 66 -2.97 9.81 -3.92
C TRP A 66 -2.73 10.23 -2.47
N LEU A 67 -1.69 11.04 -2.20
CA LEU A 67 -1.43 11.56 -0.86
C LEU A 67 -2.57 12.46 -0.34
N LYS A 68 -3.14 13.31 -1.21
CA LYS A 68 -4.28 14.17 -0.86
C LYS A 68 -5.52 13.33 -0.55
N GLU A 69 -5.86 12.41 -1.43
CA GLU A 69 -7.01 11.49 -1.26
C GLU A 69 -6.86 10.64 0.01
N LYS A 70 -5.65 10.15 0.30
CA LYS A 70 -5.36 9.39 1.51
C LYS A 70 -5.54 10.24 2.78
N ALA A 71 -5.08 11.49 2.75
CA ALA A 71 -5.25 12.40 3.90
C ALA A 71 -6.74 12.68 4.17
N GLU A 72 -7.52 12.93 3.12
CA GLU A 72 -8.97 13.14 3.23
C GLU A 72 -9.69 11.87 3.72
N SER A 73 -9.36 10.71 3.15
CA SER A 73 -9.93 9.42 3.57
C SER A 73 -9.61 9.09 5.02
N ASN A 74 -8.38 9.34 5.47
CA ASN A 74 -7.97 9.11 6.86
C ASN A 74 -8.71 10.05 7.82
N LYS A 75 -8.88 11.33 7.45
CA LYS A 75 -9.64 12.29 8.27
C LYS A 75 -11.09 11.84 8.43
N LYS A 76 -11.74 11.43 7.33
CA LYS A 76 -13.10 10.88 7.37
C LYS A 76 -13.18 9.63 8.25
N ALA A 77 -12.24 8.70 8.11
CA ALA A 77 -12.21 7.49 8.93
C ALA A 77 -12.03 7.80 10.43
N GLN A 78 -11.26 8.84 10.78
CA GLN A 78 -11.12 9.31 12.16
C GLN A 78 -12.40 9.96 12.70
N GLU A 79 -13.08 10.77 11.90
CA GLU A 79 -14.38 11.35 12.24
C GLU A 79 -15.46 10.26 12.42
N ASP A 80 -15.53 9.30 11.50
CA ASP A 80 -16.45 8.15 11.58
C ASP A 80 -16.15 7.29 12.82
N LEU A 81 -14.87 7.07 13.16
CA LEU A 81 -14.48 6.35 14.37
C LEU A 81 -14.92 7.10 15.64
N ALA A 82 -14.74 8.43 15.67
CA ALA A 82 -15.16 9.25 16.80
C ALA A 82 -16.68 9.24 17.00
N ASN A 83 -17.45 9.20 15.90
CA ASN A 83 -18.91 9.09 15.94
C ASN A 83 -19.39 7.66 16.28
N HIS A 84 -18.56 6.63 16.03
CA HIS A 84 -18.91 5.23 16.32
C HIS A 84 -18.65 4.84 17.79
N ILE A 85 -17.74 5.53 18.48
CA ILE A 85 -17.55 5.38 19.93
C ILE A 85 -18.61 6.24 20.63
N GLN A 86 -19.85 5.73 20.67
CA GLN A 86 -20.92 6.23 21.53
C GLN A 86 -21.56 5.06 22.28
#